data_AF-A0A1A1VIX9-F1
#
_entry.id   AF-A0A1A1VIX9-F1
#
_cell.length_a   1.000
_cell.length_b   1.000
_cell.length_c   1.000
_cell.angle_alpha   90.00
_cell.angle_beta   90.00
_cell.angle_gamma   90.00
#
_symmetry.space_group_name_H-M   'P 1'
#
loop_
_entity.id
_entity.type
_entity.pdbx_description
1 polymer ?
#
loop_
_entity_poly.entity_id
_entity_poly.type
_entity_poly.pdbx_seq_one_letter_code
_entity_poly.pdbx_strand_id
1 'polypeptide(L)'
;MVEPSSISDEDMAWLLVDAVNSCLTGYERTVIFVELGCGESYLVIKRILTALLSTRTPLPVAILSKLTGWLNGYAGSPEEPQLRMMLASLRLEQFATV
;
A
#
# COMPACT_ATOMS: atom_id res chain seq x y z
N MET A 1 6.65 27.15 8.40
CA MET A 1 6.88 26.16 7.33
C MET A 1 6.00 24.97 7.66
N VAL A 2 4.99 24.67 6.84
CA VAL A 2 4.18 23.46 7.01
C VAL A 2 4.94 22.38 6.27
N GLU A 3 5.65 21.52 6.99
CA GLU A 3 6.21 20.30 6.40
C GLU A 3 5.04 19.51 5.82
N PRO A 4 5.08 19.06 4.54
CA PRO A 4 4.02 18.19 4.05
C PRO A 4 4.11 16.95 4.93
N SER A 5 3.05 16.68 5.69
CA SER A 5 2.97 15.58 6.63
C SER A 5 3.07 14.29 5.82
N SER A 6 4.29 13.82 5.58
CA SER A 6 4.54 12.57 4.90
C SER A 6 3.97 11.50 5.80
N ILE A 7 2.93 10.81 5.33
CA ILE A 7 2.40 9.62 5.99
C ILE A 7 3.59 8.71 6.32
N SER A 8 3.68 8.20 7.55
CA SER A 8 4.73 7.25 7.92
C SER A 8 4.48 5.90 7.26
N ASP A 9 5.48 5.02 7.21
CA ASP A 9 5.27 3.65 6.72
C ASP A 9 4.22 2.91 7.56
N GLU A 10 4.23 3.11 8.87
CA GLU A 10 3.27 2.53 9.77
C GLU A 10 1.84 3.02 9.47
N ASP A 11 1.65 4.34 9.36
CA ASP A 11 0.34 4.92 9.05
C ASP A 11 -0.17 4.47 7.67
N MET A 12 0.73 4.36 6.68
CA MET A 12 0.39 3.85 5.36
C MET A 12 -0.02 2.38 5.43
N ALA A 13 0.72 1.57 6.18
CA ALA A 13 0.42 0.15 6.34
C ALA A 13 -0.95 -0.05 6.98
N TRP A 14 -1.25 0.65 8.07
CA TRP A 14 -2.57 0.62 8.72
C TRP A 14 -3.70 1.05 7.78
N LEU A 15 -3.51 2.13 7.04
CA LEU A 15 -4.49 2.61 6.08
C LEU A 15 -4.78 1.57 4.98
N LEU A 16 -3.76 0.86 4.51
CA LEU A 16 -3.93 -0.24 3.57
C LEU A 16 -4.64 -1.44 4.18
N VAL A 17 -4.31 -1.82 5.43
CA VAL A 17 -5.01 -2.90 6.14
C VAL A 17 -6.50 -2.64 6.18
N ASP A 18 -6.91 -1.43 6.57
CA ASP A 18 -8.32 -1.04 6.63
C ASP A 18 -9.00 -1.12 5.27
N ALA A 19 -8.29 -0.71 4.21
CA ALA A 19 -8.79 -0.72 2.84
C ALA A 19 -9.08 -2.13 2.30
N VAL A 20 -8.25 -3.10 2.69
CA VAL A 20 -8.33 -4.48 2.18
C VAL A 20 -8.93 -5.45 3.19
N ASN A 21 -9.36 -4.98 4.37
CA ASN A 21 -9.77 -5.83 5.47
C ASN A 21 -10.87 -6.84 5.10
N SER A 22 -11.80 -6.44 4.22
CA SER A 22 -12.86 -7.32 3.69
C SER A 22 -12.36 -8.39 2.71
N CYS A 23 -11.18 -8.20 2.13
CA CYS A 23 -10.57 -9.05 1.12
C CYS A 23 -9.55 -10.04 1.71
N LEU A 24 -9.11 -9.84 2.96
CA LEU A 24 -8.14 -10.69 3.63
C LEU A 24 -8.79 -11.91 4.30
N THR A 25 -8.18 -13.07 4.13
CA THR A 25 -8.48 -14.26 4.92
C THR A 25 -8.02 -14.08 6.38
N GLY A 26 -8.54 -14.89 7.30
CA GLY A 26 -8.13 -14.84 8.71
C GLY A 26 -6.63 -15.09 8.93
N TYR A 27 -6.04 -15.97 8.10
CA TYR A 27 -4.59 -16.23 8.12
C TYR A 27 -3.78 -15.02 7.64
N GLU A 28 -4.14 -14.42 6.51
CA GLU A 28 -3.45 -13.23 5.98
C GLU A 28 -3.52 -12.06 6.95
N ARG A 29 -4.69 -11.85 7.55
CA ARG A 29 -4.89 -10.82 8.58
C ARG A 29 -3.97 -11.05 9.79
N THR A 30 -3.83 -12.30 10.23
CA THR A 30 -2.94 -12.65 11.36
C THR A 30 -1.49 -12.35 11.03
N VAL A 31 -1.01 -12.74 9.85
CA VAL A 31 0.37 -12.48 9.41
C VAL A 31 0.64 -10.97 9.33
N ILE A 32 -0.28 -10.20 8.75
CA ILE A 32 -0.17 -8.74 8.64
C ILE A 32 -0.07 -8.09 10.02
N PHE A 33 -0.90 -8.48 10.99
CA PHE A 33 -0.83 -7.90 12.33
C PHE A 33 0.44 -8.28 13.10
N VAL A 34 0.98 -9.48 12.88
CA VAL A 34 2.28 -9.88 13.44
C VAL A 34 3.40 -9.03 12.84
N GLU A 35 3.44 -8.87 11.52
CA GLU A 35 4.44 -8.05 10.83
C GLU A 35 4.37 -6.58 11.30
N LEU A 36 3.16 -6.01 11.43
CA LEU A 36 2.96 -4.67 12.00
C LEU A 36 3.47 -4.57 13.44
N GLY A 37 3.14 -5.54 14.30
CA GLY A 37 3.60 -5.59 15.69
C GLY A 37 5.13 -5.71 15.84
N CYS A 38 5.81 -6.23 14.82
CA CYS A 38 7.27 -6.30 14.74
C CYS A 38 7.91 -5.03 14.14
N GLY A 39 7.12 -4.06 13.66
CA GLY A 39 7.62 -2.85 13.00
C GLY A 39 7.96 -3.03 11.51
N GLU A 40 7.53 -4.12 10.88
CA GLU A 40 7.84 -4.45 9.48
C GLU A 40 6.84 -3.82 8.50
N SER A 41 6.53 -2.52 8.69
CA SER A 41 5.47 -1.83 7.94
C SER A 41 5.69 -1.83 6.43
N TYR A 42 6.94 -1.70 5.98
CA TYR A 42 7.28 -1.80 4.55
C TYR A 42 6.93 -3.17 3.95
N LEU A 43 7.22 -4.26 4.67
CA LEU A 43 6.88 -5.61 4.20
C LEU A 43 5.37 -5.80 4.09
N VAL A 44 4.63 -5.27 5.07
CA VAL A 44 3.15 -5.27 5.07
C VAL A 44 2.61 -4.52 3.85
N ILE A 45 3.10 -3.31 3.58
CA ILE A 45 2.70 -2.51 2.41
C ILE A 45 2.94 -3.30 1.13
N LYS A 46 4.17 -3.82 0.95
CA LYS A 46 4.53 -4.60 -0.25
C LYS A 46 3.62 -5.81 -0.42
N ARG A 47 3.35 -6.54 0.66
CA ARG A 47 2.49 -7.73 0.66
C ARG A 47 1.07 -7.39 0.23
N ILE A 48 0.48 -6.33 0.78
CA ILE A 48 -0.87 -5.89 0.42
C ILE A 48 -0.92 -5.45 -1.04
N LEU A 49 0.04 -4.66 -1.51
CA LEU A 49 0.09 -4.23 -2.92
C LEU A 49 0.22 -5.44 -3.87
N THR A 50 1.03 -6.44 -3.54
CA THR A 50 1.15 -7.68 -4.32
C THR A 50 -0.16 -8.48 -4.32
N ALA A 51 -0.84 -8.57 -3.19
CA ALA A 51 -2.13 -9.25 -3.11
C ALA A 51 -3.17 -8.57 -3.99
N LEU A 52 -3.29 -7.23 -3.88
CA LEU A 52 -4.21 -6.42 -4.70
C LEU A 52 -3.97 -6.60 -6.21
N LEU A 53 -2.71 -6.64 -6.64
CA LEU A 53 -2.36 -6.89 -8.04
C LEU A 53 -2.74 -8.31 -8.49
N SER A 54 -2.55 -9.29 -7.61
CA SER A 54 -2.82 -10.69 -7.91
C SER A 54 -4.32 -10.98 -7.97
N THR A 55 -5.12 -10.32 -7.12
CA THR A 55 -6.58 -10.44 -7.07
C THR A 55 -7.32 -9.44 -7.95
N ARG A 56 -6.58 -8.53 -8.61
CA ARG A 56 -7.13 -7.38 -9.37
C ARG A 56 -8.19 -6.60 -8.59
N THR A 57 -7.98 -6.47 -7.29
CA THR A 57 -8.93 -5.77 -6.42
C THR A 57 -8.72 -4.27 -6.55
N PRO A 58 -9.75 -3.49 -6.93
CA PRO A 58 -9.61 -2.05 -7.08
C PRO A 58 -9.47 -1.41 -5.69
N LEU A 59 -8.48 -0.54 -5.54
CA LEU A 59 -8.34 0.31 -4.36
C LEU A 59 -9.22 1.56 -4.50
N PRO A 60 -9.66 2.23 -3.43
CA PRO A 60 -10.27 3.55 -3.56
C PRO A 60 -9.26 4.60 -4.08
N VAL A 61 -9.71 5.51 -4.97
CA VAL A 61 -8.86 6.58 -5.55
C VAL A 61 -8.17 7.42 -4.46
N ALA A 62 -8.87 7.72 -3.36
CA ALA A 62 -8.31 8.47 -2.23
C ALA A 62 -7.08 7.79 -1.62
N ILE A 63 -7.05 6.45 -1.59
CA ILE A 63 -5.93 5.68 -1.05
C ILE A 63 -4.77 5.66 -2.04
N LEU A 64 -5.05 5.54 -3.35
CA LEU A 64 -4.00 5.69 -4.36
C LEU A 64 -3.32 7.07 -4.30
N SER A 65 -4.08 8.14 -4.09
CA SER A 65 -3.52 9.48 -3.93
C SER A 65 -2.60 9.55 -2.72
N LYS A 66 -2.99 8.97 -1.58
CA LYS A 66 -2.14 8.87 -0.39
C LYS A 66 -0.88 8.04 -0.64
N LEU A 67 -1.01 6.88 -1.29
CA LEU A 67 0.12 6.03 -1.70
C LEU A 67 1.12 6.79 -2.56
N THR A 68 0.63 7.60 -3.49
CA THR A 68 1.47 8.43 -4.35
C THR A 68 2.25 9.47 -3.54
N GLY A 69 1.59 10.12 -2.59
CA GLY A 69 2.22 11.11 -1.71
C GLY A 69 3.29 10.48 -0.81
N TRP A 70 2.96 9.37 -0.16
CA TRP A 70 3.89 8.57 0.64
C TRP A 70 5.11 8.11 -0.16
N LEU A 71 4.90 7.62 -1.38
CA LEU A 71 5.97 7.11 -2.23
C LEU A 71 6.99 8.17 -2.65
N ASN A 72 6.61 9.45 -2.65
CA ASN A 72 7.57 10.52 -2.89
C ASN A 72 8.62 10.61 -1.78
N GLY A 73 8.35 10.12 -0.57
CA GLY A 73 9.32 9.98 0.51
C GLY A 73 10.41 8.93 0.24
N TYR A 74 10.16 8.01 -0.70
CA TYR A 74 11.10 6.99 -1.13
C TYR A 74 11.99 7.46 -2.30
N ALA A 75 11.90 8.72 -2.73
CA ALA A 75 12.66 9.22 -3.87
C ALA A 75 14.17 8.98 -3.74
N GLY A 76 14.76 8.27 -4.70
CA GLY A 76 16.18 7.88 -4.71
C GLY A 76 16.52 6.63 -3.90
N SER A 77 15.53 6.00 -3.24
CA SER A 77 15.71 4.70 -2.57
C SER A 77 15.75 3.55 -3.57
N PRO A 78 16.44 2.44 -3.24
CA PRO A 78 16.40 1.21 -4.05
C PRO A 78 14.99 0.62 -4.23
N GLU A 79 14.08 0.88 -3.30
CA GLU A 79 12.72 0.34 -3.26
C GLU A 79 11.74 1.12 -4.15
N GLU A 80 12.04 2.40 -4.41
CA GLU A 80 11.18 3.30 -5.19
C GLU A 80 10.74 2.71 -6.54
N PRO A 81 11.63 2.19 -7.41
CA PRO A 81 11.24 1.75 -8.74
C PRO A 81 10.20 0.62 -8.69
N GLN A 82 10.35 -0.31 -7.76
CA GLN A 82 9.43 -1.42 -7.59
C GLN A 82 8.05 -0.93 -7.13
N LEU A 83 8.02 -0.09 -6.10
CA LEU A 83 6.76 0.45 -5.57
C LEU A 83 6.04 1.35 -6.58
N ARG A 84 6.78 2.18 -7.33
CA ARG A 84 6.25 3.01 -8.43
C ARG A 84 5.55 2.14 -9.48
N MET A 85 6.18 1.02 -9.85
CA MET A 85 5.65 0.09 -10.84
C MET A 85 4.35 -0.57 -10.33
N MET A 86 4.36 -1.08 -9.10
CA MET A 86 3.16 -1.68 -8.49
C MET A 86 1.99 -0.70 -8.45
N LEU A 87 2.24 0.55 -8.06
CA LEU A 87 1.23 1.60 -8.02
C LEU A 87 0.68 1.95 -9.41
N ALA A 88 1.54 2.00 -10.43
CA ALA A 88 1.13 2.22 -11.82
C ALA A 88 0.22 1.09 -12.32
N SER A 89 0.56 -0.17 -12.03
CA SER A 89 -0.27 -1.33 -12.37
C SER A 89 -1.64 -1.28 -11.67
N LEU A 90 -1.70 -0.94 -10.38
CA LEU A 90 -2.97 -0.79 -9.66
C LEU A 90 -3.87 0.29 -10.27
N ARG A 91 -3.28 1.40 -10.73
CA ARG A 91 -4.02 2.45 -11.45
C ARG A 91 -4.59 1.94 -12.76
N LEU A 92 -3.82 1.18 -13.54
CA LEU A 92 -4.29 0.62 -14.81
C LEU A 92 -5.49 -0.31 -14.61
N GLU A 93 -5.45 -1.17 -13.58
CA GLU A 93 -6.56 -2.09 -13.26
C GLU A 93 -7.85 -1.33 -12.86
N GLN A 94 -7.74 -0.16 -12.22
CA GLN A 94 -8.92 0.68 -11.94
C GLN A 94 -9.59 1.22 -13.20
N PHE A 95 -8.81 1.63 -14.20
CA PHE A 95 -9.36 2.16 -15.45
C PHE A 95 -9.90 1.07 -16.38
N ALA A 96 -9.49 -0.18 -16.20
CA ALA A 96 -9.99 -1.32 -16.98
C ALA A 96 -11.40 -1.79 -16.55
N THR A 97 -11.90 -1.32 -15.40
CA THR A 97 -13.21 -1.71 -14.83
C THR A 97 -14.28 -0.62 -15.08
N VAL A 98 -14.21 0.08 -16.22
CA VAL A 98 -15.19 1.08 -16.68
C VAL A 98 -15.71 0.71 -18.06
#